data_AF-A0A960PJG0-F1
#
_entry.id   AF-A0A960PJG0-F1
#
_cell.length_a   1.000
_cell.length_b   1.000
_cell.length_c   1.000
_cell.angle_alpha   90.00
_cell.angle_beta   90.00
_cell.angle_gamma   90.00
#
_symmetry.space_group_name_H-M   'P 1'
#
loop_
_entity.id
_entity.type
_entity.pdbx_description
1 polymer ?
#
loop_
_entity_poly.entity_id
_entity_poly.type
_entity_poly.pdbx_seq_one_letter_code
_entity_poly.pdbx_strand_id
1 'polypeptide(L)'
;MIGARGARAIGRLVREAEQILGAPADIEFVIDAEAAPTLLQLRPITSLADLPELPGSWVLERDHMAGPFSRLGATLMLEPQNRVFPEALADLGVPLRAIELR
;
A
#
# COMPACT_ATOMS: atom_id res chain seq x y z
N MET A 1 20.31 -23.96 6.93
CA MET A 1 19.01 -23.77 6.25
C MET A 1 17.93 -23.68 7.33
N ILE A 2 17.07 -22.66 7.30
CA ILE A 2 16.01 -22.51 8.31
C ILE A 2 14.92 -23.56 8.03
N GLY A 3 14.66 -24.47 8.98
CA GLY A 3 13.61 -25.47 8.87
C GLY A 3 12.20 -24.89 9.08
N ALA A 4 11.16 -25.69 8.82
CA ALA A 4 9.76 -25.25 8.91
C ALA A 4 9.37 -24.66 10.29
N ARG A 5 9.98 -25.13 11.38
CA ARG A 5 9.78 -24.57 12.72
C ARG A 5 10.29 -23.13 12.83
N GLY A 6 11.49 -22.86 12.31
CA GLY A 6 12.10 -21.53 12.31
C GLY A 6 11.30 -20.57 11.43
N ALA A 7 10.87 -21.00 10.24
CA ALA A 7 10.02 -20.19 9.36
C ALA A 7 8.69 -19.79 10.03
N ARG A 8 8.05 -20.70 10.76
CA ARG A 8 6.83 -20.39 11.53
C ARG A 8 7.09 -19.42 12.69
N ALA A 9 8.24 -19.52 13.34
CA ALA A 9 8.60 -18.61 14.42
C ALA A 9 8.86 -17.19 13.89
N ILE A 10 9.55 -17.06 12.74
CA ILE A 10 9.70 -15.78 12.03
C ILE A 10 8.33 -15.20 11.68
N GLY A 11 7.43 -16.00 11.10
CA GLY A 11 6.10 -15.52 10.73
C GLY A 11 5.26 -15.04 11.92
N ARG A 12 5.49 -15.56 13.14
CA ARG A 12 4.87 -15.02 14.37
C ARG A 12 5.51 -13.71 14.78
N LEU A 13 6.84 -13.64 14.82
CA LEU A 13 7.58 -12.41 15.14
C LEU A 13 7.13 -11.25 14.24
N VAL A 14 7.01 -11.48 12.93
CA VAL A 14 6.57 -10.46 11.97
C VAL A 14 5.18 -9.94 12.31
N ARG A 15 4.21 -10.83 12.56
CA ARG A 15 2.83 -10.41 12.90
C ARG A 15 2.77 -9.65 14.21
N GLU A 16 3.51 -10.09 15.23
CA GLU A 16 3.56 -9.40 16.51
C GLU A 16 4.20 -8.01 16.38
N ALA A 17 5.27 -7.90 15.59
CA ALA A 17 5.93 -6.63 15.30
C ALA A 17 5.00 -5.63 14.59
N GLU A 18 4.28 -6.07 13.56
CA GLU A 18 3.31 -5.22 12.85
C GLU A 18 2.13 -4.82 13.75
N GLN A 19 1.68 -5.70 14.65
CA GLN A 19 0.65 -5.38 15.64
C GLN A 19 1.12 -4.33 16.64
N ILE A 20 2.38 -4.39 17.09
CA ILE A 20 2.96 -3.41 18.01
C ILE A 20 3.08 -2.04 17.35
N LEU A 21 3.53 -2.00 16.09
CA LEU A 21 3.71 -0.74 15.36
C LEU A 21 2.41 -0.17 14.78
N GLY A 22 1.39 -1.03 14.56
CA GLY A 22 0.19 -0.65 13.82
C GLY A 22 0.46 -0.30 12.35
N ALA A 23 1.60 -0.74 11.80
CA ALA A 23 2.08 -0.42 10.45
C ALA A 23 3.02 -1.52 9.93
N PRO A 24 3.24 -1.60 8.60
CA PRO A 24 4.26 -2.48 8.03
C PRO A 24 5.64 -2.24 8.65
N ALA A 25 6.32 -3.34 8.99
CA ALA A 25 7.53 -3.31 9.80
C ALA A 25 8.77 -3.80 9.04
N ASP A 26 9.88 -3.10 9.23
CA ASP A 26 11.23 -3.57 8.90
C ASP A 26 11.88 -4.13 10.17
N ILE A 27 12.34 -5.39 10.09
CA ILE A 27 12.65 -6.22 11.24
C ILE A 27 14.02 -6.86 11.03
N GLU A 28 14.95 -6.57 11.95
CA GLU A 28 16.23 -7.28 12.02
C GLU A 28 16.18 -8.27 13.18
N PHE A 29 16.54 -9.52 12.92
CA PHE A 29 16.53 -10.58 13.91
C PHE A 29 17.66 -11.58 13.67
N VAL A 30 18.01 -12.34 14.71
CA VAL A 30 18.94 -13.47 14.64
C VAL A 30 18.24 -14.76 15.04
N ILE A 31 18.63 -15.88 14.42
CA ILE A 31 18.14 -17.21 14.75
C ILE A 31 19.32 -18.10 15.07
N ASP A 32 19.31 -18.69 16.26
CA ASP A 32 20.13 -19.85 16.59
C ASP A 32 19.35 -21.14 16.25
N ALA A 33 20.04 -22.19 15.82
CA ALA A 33 19.49 -23.38 15.16
C ALA A 33 18.35 -24.08 15.94
N GLU A 34 18.27 -23.87 17.26
CA GLU A 34 17.26 -24.46 18.14
C GLU A 34 16.34 -23.44 18.85
N ALA A 35 16.62 -22.15 18.71
CA ALA A 35 15.96 -21.09 19.47
C ALA A 35 14.84 -20.38 18.69
N ALA A 36 14.01 -19.64 19.43
CA ALA A 36 13.13 -18.64 18.85
C ALA A 36 13.96 -17.48 18.28
N PRO A 37 13.46 -16.76 17.25
CA PRO A 37 14.14 -15.57 16.75
C PRO A 37 14.28 -14.51 17.85
N THR A 38 15.48 -13.93 17.96
CA THR A 38 15.73 -12.78 18.84
C THR A 38 15.67 -11.51 18.01
N LEU A 39 14.79 -10.59 18.38
CA LEU A 39 14.65 -9.28 17.76
C LEU A 39 15.87 -8.40 18.07
N LEU A 40 16.45 -7.78 17.05
CA LEU A 40 17.57 -6.85 17.16
C LEU A 40 17.12 -5.42 16.89
N GLN A 41 16.27 -5.22 15.88
CA GLN A 41 15.73 -3.93 15.50
C GLN A 41 14.30 -4.07 14.99
N LEU A 42 13.49 -3.06 15.30
CA LEU A 42 12.13 -2.90 14.80
C LEU A 42 11.90 -1.44 14.42
N ARG A 43 11.50 -1.19 13.18
CA ARG A 43 11.14 0.16 12.70
C ARG A 43 9.97 0.11 11.71
N PRO A 44 9.14 1.15 11.62
CA PRO A 44 8.11 1.23 10.58
C PRO A 44 8.75 1.43 9.20
N ILE A 45 8.16 0.81 8.17
CA ILE A 45 8.53 1.08 6.78
C ILE A 45 7.87 2.39 6.36
N THR A 46 8.66 3.41 6.04
CA THR A 46 8.17 4.76 5.67
C THR A 46 8.18 5.03 4.16
N SER A 47 8.65 4.07 3.36
CA SER A 47 8.77 4.20 1.91
C SER A 47 7.59 3.62 1.12
N LEU A 48 6.59 3.04 1.82
CA LEU A 48 5.38 2.56 1.18
C LEU A 48 4.48 3.74 0.82
N ALA A 49 3.86 3.67 -0.35
CA ALA A 49 2.81 4.61 -0.73
C ALA A 49 1.57 4.37 0.12
N ASP A 50 0.86 5.45 0.44
CA ASP A 50 -0.44 5.35 1.10
C ASP A 50 -1.41 4.57 0.20
N LEU A 51 -2.19 3.69 0.83
CA LEU A 51 -3.25 2.99 0.13
C LEU A 51 -4.40 3.97 -0.15
N PRO A 52 -5.04 3.89 -1.34
CA PRO A 52 -6.26 4.62 -1.60
C PRO A 52 -7.36 4.23 -0.59
N GLU A 53 -8.18 5.19 -0.18
CA GLU A 53 -9.26 4.95 0.80
C GLU A 53 -10.32 3.97 0.28
N LEU A 54 -10.46 3.85 -1.03
CA LEU A 54 -11.46 3.02 -1.67
C LEU A 54 -10.86 1.67 -2.12
N PRO A 55 -11.55 0.55 -1.88
CA PRO A 55 -11.11 -0.75 -2.36
C PRO A 55 -11.16 -0.82 -3.89
N GLY A 56 -10.18 -1.49 -4.49
CA GLY A 56 -10.13 -1.69 -5.94
C GLY A 56 -8.72 -1.93 -6.46
N SER A 57 -8.61 -1.98 -7.78
CA SER A 57 -7.33 -1.97 -8.49
C SER A 57 -7.00 -0.53 -8.86
N TRP A 58 -5.81 -0.11 -8.47
CA TRP A 58 -5.33 1.25 -8.68
C TRP A 58 -4.09 1.23 -9.56
N VAL A 59 -4.03 2.18 -10.48
CA VAL A 59 -2.86 2.42 -11.33
C VAL A 59 -2.38 3.83 -11.05
N LEU A 60 -1.08 3.97 -10.80
CA LEU A 60 -0.45 5.28 -10.70
C LEU A 60 -0.36 5.89 -12.10
N GLU A 61 -1.03 7.02 -12.33
CA GLU A 61 -0.86 7.82 -13.54
C GLU A 61 0.57 8.35 -13.59
N ARG A 62 1.32 8.00 -14.64
CA ARG A 62 2.74 8.38 -14.81
C ARG A 62 2.99 9.19 -16.07
N ASP A 63 2.04 9.24 -17.00
CA ASP A 63 2.29 9.77 -18.34
C ASP A 63 2.00 11.27 -18.41
N HIS A 64 0.98 11.74 -17.68
CA HIS A 64 0.54 13.13 -17.74
C HIS A 64 0.87 13.91 -16.47
N MET A 65 0.76 13.27 -15.29
CA MET A 65 0.97 13.91 -13.99
C MET A 65 1.78 13.00 -13.05
N ALA A 66 3.09 12.89 -13.29
CA ALA A 66 3.98 11.97 -12.58
C ALA A 66 4.42 12.43 -11.17
N GLY A 67 4.05 13.65 -10.75
CA GLY A 67 4.52 14.25 -9.50
C GLY A 67 3.46 14.26 -8.38
N PRO A 68 3.88 14.30 -7.11
CA PRO A 68 2.95 14.43 -5.99
C PRO A 68 2.22 15.78 -6.05
N PHE A 69 0.91 15.76 -5.81
CA PHE A 69 0.14 16.98 -5.59
C PHE A 69 0.17 17.38 -4.13
N SER A 70 0.25 18.68 -3.86
CA SER A 70 -0.17 19.19 -2.56
C SER A 70 -1.68 18.96 -2.39
N ARG A 71 -2.16 18.92 -1.14
CA ARG A 71 -3.60 18.81 -0.86
C ARG A 71 -4.42 19.86 -1.61
N LEU A 72 -3.95 21.11 -1.62
CA LEU A 72 -4.60 22.19 -2.36
C LEU A 72 -4.57 21.95 -3.88
N GLY A 73 -3.43 21.50 -4.43
CA GLY A 73 -3.30 21.19 -5.84
C GLY A 73 -4.25 20.07 -6.29
N ALA A 74 -4.40 19.03 -5.47
CA ALA A 74 -5.35 17.94 -5.71
C ALA A 74 -6.79 18.46 -5.72
N THR A 75 -7.19 19.29 -4.74
CA THR A 75 -8.54 19.88 -4.68
C THR A 75 -8.84 20.80 -5.86
N LEU A 76 -7.86 21.59 -6.33
CA LEU A 76 -8.09 22.51 -7.44
C LEU A 76 -8.11 21.83 -8.82
N MET A 77 -7.34 20.76 -8.99
CA MET A 77 -7.14 20.11 -10.29
C MET A 77 -7.94 18.81 -10.43
N LEU A 78 -7.83 17.92 -9.46
CA LEU A 78 -8.35 16.55 -9.57
C LEU A 78 -9.82 16.46 -9.18
N GLU A 79 -10.30 17.20 -8.17
CA GLU A 79 -11.72 17.14 -7.78
C GLU A 79 -12.67 17.63 -8.88
N PRO A 80 -12.43 18.79 -9.55
CA PRO A 80 -13.25 19.21 -10.67
C PRO A 80 -13.15 18.24 -11.84
N GLN A 81 -11.95 17.71 -12.12
CA GLN A 81 -11.74 16.73 -13.17
C GLN A 81 -12.58 15.47 -12.91
N ASN A 82 -12.49 14.90 -11.71
CA ASN A 82 -13.22 13.69 -11.33
C ASN A 82 -14.75 13.88 -11.32
N ARG A 83 -15.22 15.12 -11.14
CA ARG A 83 -16.65 15.45 -11.23
C ARG A 83 -17.13 15.63 -12.67
N VAL A 84 -16.38 16.39 -13.47
CA VAL A 84 -16.81 16.81 -14.82
C VAL A 84 -16.51 15.75 -15.87
N PHE A 85 -15.41 15.01 -15.76
CA PHE A 85 -15.06 13.98 -16.74
C PHE A 85 -16.14 12.93 -16.90
N PRO A 86 -16.74 12.39 -15.82
CA PRO A 86 -17.81 11.42 -15.97
C PRO A 86 -19.02 11.95 -16.73
N GLU A 87 -19.44 13.17 -16.43
CA GLU A 87 -20.56 13.85 -17.09
C GLU A 87 -20.24 14.12 -18.57
N ALA A 88 -19.06 14.68 -18.86
CA ALA A 88 -18.62 14.98 -20.22
C ALA A 88 -18.46 13.72 -21.08
N LEU A 89 -17.94 12.63 -20.51
CA LEU A 89 -17.83 11.35 -21.22
C LEU A 89 -19.21 10.72 -21.47
N ALA A 90 -20.15 10.86 -20.53
CA ALA A 90 -21.53 10.44 -20.73
C ALA A 90 -22.22 11.23 -21.85
N ASP A 91 -22.02 12.55 -21.93
CA ASP A 91 -22.54 13.40 -23.01
C ASP A 91 -21.96 13.01 -24.39
N LEU A 92 -20.71 12.54 -24.42
CA LEU A 92 -20.06 12.01 -25.62
C LEU A 92 -20.47 10.56 -25.94
N GLY A 93 -21.38 9.96 -25.16
CA GLY A 93 -21.83 8.58 -25.34
C GLY A 93 -20.78 7.53 -24.97
N VAL A 94 -19.74 7.90 -24.21
CA VAL A 94 -18.70 6.98 -23.71
C VAL A 94 -19.14 6.45 -22.35
N PRO A 95 -19.56 5.18 -22.25
CA PRO A 95 -20.01 4.63 -20.98
C PRO A 95 -18.81 4.40 -20.06
N LEU A 96 -18.71 5.19 -18.99
CA LEU A 96 -17.86 4.86 -17.86
C LEU A 96 -18.58 3.81 -17.00
N ARG A 97 -18.13 2.56 -17.09
CA ARG A 97 -18.41 1.56 -16.06
C ARG A 97 -17.13 1.30 -15.30
N ALA A 98 -17.21 1.25 -13.97
CA ALA A 98 -16.15 0.63 -13.19
C ALA A 98 -16.03 -0.82 -13.68
N ILE A 99 -14.89 -1.15 -14.29
CA ILE A 99 -14.57 -2.52 -14.67
C ILE A 99 -13.83 -3.12 -13.49
N GLU A 100 -14.49 -4.04 -12.78
CA GLU A 100 -13.80 -4.89 -11.82
C GLU A 100 -12.93 -5.88 -12.61
N LEU A 101 -11.61 -5.64 -12.61
CA LEU A 101 -10.65 -6.61 -13.12
C LEU A 101 -10.54 -7.73 -12.06
N ARG A 102 -11.01 -8.93 -12.42
CA ARG A 102 -10.88 -10.15 -11.61
C ARG A 102 -9.53 -10.83 -11.86
#